data_AF-A0A9E6RIK9-F1
#
_entry.id   AF-A0A9E6RIK9-F1
#
_cell.length_a   1.000
_cell.length_b   1.000
_cell.length_c   1.000
_cell.angle_alpha   90.00
_cell.angle_beta   90.00
_cell.angle_gamma   90.00
#
_symmetry.space_group_name_H-M   'P 1'
#
loop_
_entity.id
_entity.type
_entity.pdbx_description
1 polymer ?
#
loop_
_entity_poly.entity_id
_entity_poly.type
_entity_poly.pdbx_seq_one_letter_code
_entity_poly.pdbx_strand_id
1 'polypeptide(L)'
;MSITQPTVPSAPTAPTRPTTGSNGRTFTFDSAFYRSVYSDVVAAGVDPLAHWLAHGWREGRSANAEFAGFDRSYYTSRNPDVAAAGIDPLLHYTSFGWREGRDPSARFDSSRYLDTYADVRAVGIDPYQHFILFGMGEGRLAFDVV
;
A
#
# COMPACT_ATOMS: atom_id res chain seq x y z
N MET A 1 -15.12 -1.87 -36.24
CA MET A 1 -14.10 -2.84 -35.80
C MET A 1 -13.94 -2.67 -34.31
N SER A 2 -14.57 -3.54 -33.53
CA SER A 2 -14.53 -3.46 -32.06
C SER A 2 -13.44 -4.38 -31.55
N ILE A 3 -12.44 -3.78 -30.90
CA ILE A 3 -11.39 -4.48 -30.17
C ILE A 3 -11.97 -4.92 -28.84
N THR A 4 -12.20 -6.22 -28.69
CA THR A 4 -12.55 -6.84 -27.41
C THR A 4 -11.38 -6.65 -26.43
N GLN A 5 -11.60 -5.93 -25.33
CA GLN A 5 -10.64 -5.89 -24.23
C GLN A 5 -10.47 -7.30 -23.64
N PRO A 6 -9.25 -7.75 -23.31
CA PRO A 6 -9.05 -9.00 -22.60
C PRO A 6 -9.68 -8.90 -21.20
N THR A 7 -10.59 -9.81 -20.88
CA THR A 7 -11.16 -9.93 -19.55
C THR A 7 -10.07 -10.36 -18.57
N VAL A 8 -9.74 -9.49 -17.62
CA VAL A 8 -8.92 -9.86 -16.47
C VAL A 8 -9.71 -10.94 -15.70
N PRO A 9 -9.16 -12.13 -15.45
CA PRO A 9 -9.90 -13.15 -14.70
C PRO A 9 -10.16 -12.63 -13.28
N SER A 10 -11.42 -12.58 -12.88
CA SER A 10 -11.82 -12.34 -11.50
C SER A 10 -11.13 -13.38 -10.60
N ALA A 11 -10.16 -12.92 -9.81
CA ALA A 11 -9.48 -13.78 -8.86
C ALA A 11 -10.49 -14.34 -7.83
N PRO A 12 -10.37 -15.61 -7.42
CA PRO A 12 -11.24 -16.18 -6.40
C PRO A 12 -11.09 -15.39 -5.09
N THR A 13 -12.17 -14.78 -4.63
CA THR A 13 -12.28 -14.08 -3.34
C THR A 13 -12.04 -15.05 -2.18
N ALA A 14 -10.78 -15.19 -1.78
CA ALA A 14 -10.43 -15.73 -0.47
C ALA A 14 -10.81 -14.68 0.60
N PRO A 15 -11.24 -15.10 1.80
CA PRO A 15 -11.82 -14.19 2.79
C PRO A 15 -10.79 -13.16 3.27
N THR A 16 -11.08 -11.89 3.03
CA THR A 16 -10.46 -10.77 3.71
C THR A 16 -10.74 -10.91 5.20
N ARG A 17 -9.73 -11.27 5.99
CA ARG A 17 -9.89 -11.35 7.45
C ARG A 17 -9.60 -9.95 8.03
N PRO A 18 -10.60 -9.26 8.61
CA PRO A 18 -10.30 -8.12 9.46
C PRO A 18 -9.39 -8.61 10.57
N THR A 19 -8.16 -8.12 10.56
CA THR A 19 -7.15 -8.51 11.54
C THR A 19 -6.88 -7.29 12.40
N THR A 20 -7.08 -7.44 13.71
CA THR A 20 -6.78 -6.39 14.66
C THR A 20 -5.28 -6.38 14.89
N GLY A 21 -4.60 -5.31 14.46
CA GLY A 21 -3.22 -5.05 14.85
C GLY A 21 -3.13 -4.80 16.36
N SER A 22 -1.96 -5.02 16.95
CA SER A 22 -1.66 -4.84 18.39
C SER A 22 -1.96 -3.44 18.95
N ASN A 23 -2.29 -2.49 18.08
CA ASN A 23 -2.63 -1.09 18.29
C ASN A 23 -4.14 -0.79 18.13
N GLY A 24 -5.00 -1.81 18.05
CA GLY A 24 -6.46 -1.66 18.08
C GLY A 24 -7.09 -1.20 16.76
N ARG A 25 -6.34 -1.20 15.65
CA ARG A 25 -6.88 -0.91 14.31
C ARG A 25 -7.10 -2.17 13.48
N THR A 26 -8.21 -2.18 12.77
CA THR A 26 -8.57 -3.15 11.75
C THR A 26 -7.73 -2.90 10.51
N PHE A 27 -6.81 -3.79 10.18
CA PHE A 27 -6.22 -3.87 8.84
C PHE A 27 -6.79 -5.09 8.13
N THR A 28 -7.00 -4.96 6.83
CA THR A 28 -7.45 -6.08 6.01
C THR A 28 -6.24 -6.84 5.52
N PHE A 29 -6.06 -8.07 5.99
CA PHE A 29 -5.06 -8.98 5.43
C PHE A 29 -5.66 -9.69 4.21
N ASP A 30 -5.00 -9.56 3.07
CA ASP A 30 -5.37 -10.23 1.84
C ASP A 30 -4.44 -11.42 1.59
N SER A 31 -4.93 -12.62 1.91
CA SER A 31 -4.16 -13.86 1.72
C SER A 31 -3.92 -14.21 0.25
N ALA A 32 -4.75 -13.73 -0.68
CA ALA A 32 -4.57 -13.97 -2.10
C ALA A 32 -3.45 -13.09 -2.64
N PHE A 33 -3.48 -11.80 -2.32
CA PHE A 33 -2.39 -10.87 -2.59
C PHE A 33 -1.06 -11.33 -1.98
N TYR A 34 -1.07 -11.72 -0.71
CA TYR A 34 0.17 -12.10 -0.03
C TYR A 34 0.85 -13.30 -0.70
N ARG A 35 0.05 -14.30 -1.14
CA ARG A 35 0.56 -15.45 -1.90
C ARG A 35 1.03 -15.09 -3.30
N SER A 36 0.38 -14.12 -3.96
CA SER A 36 0.75 -13.74 -5.33
C SER A 36 2.05 -12.93 -5.36
N VAL A 37 2.33 -12.14 -4.32
CA VAL A 37 3.53 -11.30 -4.23
C VAL A 37 4.70 -12.03 -3.58
N TYR A 38 4.45 -12.81 -2.53
CA TYR A 38 5.50 -13.44 -1.72
C TYR A 38 5.59 -14.95 -2.00
N SER A 39 6.19 -15.31 -3.14
CA SER A 39 6.33 -16.70 -3.58
C SER A 39 7.22 -17.55 -2.67
N ASP A 40 8.10 -16.91 -1.88
CA ASP A 40 8.91 -17.57 -0.86
C ASP A 40 8.05 -18.16 0.27
N VAL A 41 7.00 -17.45 0.70
CA VAL A 41 6.06 -17.91 1.72
C VAL A 41 5.24 -19.10 1.21
N VAL A 42 4.86 -19.05 -0.07
CA VAL A 42 4.16 -20.15 -0.76
C VAL A 42 5.08 -21.38 -0.85
N ALA A 43 6.33 -21.18 -1.26
CA ALA A 43 7.32 -22.26 -1.39
C ALA A 43 7.64 -22.90 -0.03
N ALA A 44 7.64 -22.12 1.05
CA ALA A 44 7.82 -22.62 2.41
C ALA A 44 6.59 -23.36 2.97
N GLY A 45 5.44 -23.30 2.29
CA GLY A 45 4.20 -23.94 2.74
C GLY A 45 3.62 -23.33 4.03
N VAL A 46 3.99 -22.10 4.37
CA VAL A 46 3.56 -21.42 5.60
C VAL A 46 2.22 -20.72 5.36
N ASP A 47 1.35 -20.69 6.38
CA ASP A 47 0.11 -19.90 6.33
C ASP A 47 0.46 -18.40 6.18
N PRO A 48 -0.07 -17.70 5.15
CA PRO A 48 0.27 -16.31 4.90
C PRO A 48 -0.02 -15.36 6.06
N LEU A 49 -1.15 -15.56 6.75
CA LEU A 49 -1.54 -14.68 7.86
C LEU A 49 -0.62 -14.93 9.06
N ALA A 50 -0.31 -16.19 9.38
CA ALA A 50 0.65 -16.53 10.41
C ALA A 50 2.04 -15.95 10.11
N HIS A 51 2.53 -16.08 8.87
CA HIS A 51 3.80 -15.48 8.45
C HIS A 51 3.77 -13.96 8.60
N TRP A 52 2.71 -13.31 8.15
CA TRP A 52 2.55 -11.87 8.26
C TRP A 52 2.65 -11.39 9.71
N LEU A 53 1.88 -12.00 10.61
CA LEU A 53 1.82 -11.62 12.04
C LEU A 53 3.17 -11.82 12.76
N ALA A 54 3.88 -12.91 12.42
CA ALA A 54 5.15 -13.24 13.06
C ALA A 54 6.34 -12.45 12.49
N HIS A 55 6.38 -12.27 11.17
CA HIS A 55 7.57 -11.81 10.44
C HIS A 55 7.27 -10.71 9.43
N GLY A 56 6.26 -10.91 8.58
CA GLY A 56 6.07 -10.09 7.38
C GLY A 56 6.01 -8.59 7.64
N TRP A 57 5.34 -8.14 8.70
CA TRP A 57 5.25 -6.71 9.01
C TRP A 57 6.59 -6.11 9.47
N ARG A 58 7.46 -6.91 10.09
CA ARG A 58 8.81 -6.50 10.50
C ARG A 58 9.78 -6.50 9.33
N GLU A 59 9.54 -7.36 8.36
CA GLU A 59 10.27 -7.41 7.09
C GLU A 59 9.86 -6.31 6.12
N GLY A 60 8.89 -5.46 6.49
CA GLY A 60 8.39 -4.39 5.63
C GLY A 60 7.54 -4.88 4.45
N ARG A 61 7.01 -6.11 4.51
CA ARG A 61 6.06 -6.61 3.51
C ARG A 61 4.72 -5.88 3.64
N SER A 62 3.83 -6.05 2.67
CA SER A 62 2.51 -5.45 2.66
C SER A 62 1.44 -6.52 2.89
N ALA A 63 0.46 -6.21 3.74
CA ALA A 63 -0.65 -7.10 4.06
C ALA A 63 -1.68 -7.24 2.92
N ASN A 64 -1.71 -6.26 2.01
CA ASN A 64 -2.68 -6.14 0.94
C ASN A 64 -2.12 -5.27 -0.21
N ALA A 65 -2.85 -5.26 -1.33
CA ALA A 65 -2.48 -4.53 -2.52
C ALA A 65 -2.43 -3.01 -2.32
N GLU A 66 -3.32 -2.46 -1.47
CA GLU A 66 -3.44 -1.01 -1.24
C GLU A 66 -2.14 -0.36 -0.75
N PHE A 67 -1.28 -1.12 -0.08
CA PHE A 67 -0.01 -0.63 0.49
C PHE A 67 1.22 -1.36 -0.07
N ALA A 68 1.11 -2.01 -1.23
CA ALA A 68 2.17 -2.85 -1.81
C ALA A 68 3.52 -2.12 -2.06
N GLY A 69 3.49 -0.81 -2.23
CA GLY A 69 4.67 0.05 -2.48
C GLY A 69 4.91 1.11 -1.41
N PHE A 70 4.28 0.99 -0.23
CA PHE A 70 4.62 1.81 0.92
C PHE A 70 5.96 1.33 1.49
N ASP A 71 6.96 2.21 1.53
CA ASP A 71 8.28 1.87 2.04
C ASP A 71 8.41 2.39 3.48
N ARG A 72 8.30 1.47 4.42
CA ARG A 72 8.37 1.76 5.85
C ARG A 72 9.73 2.32 6.26
N SER A 73 10.82 1.84 5.68
CA SER A 73 12.17 2.29 5.99
C SER A 73 12.42 3.69 5.45
N TYR A 74 12.04 3.93 4.20
CA TYR A 74 12.05 5.26 3.60
C TYR A 74 11.23 6.23 4.44
N TYR A 75 9.97 5.88 4.76
CA TYR A 75 9.07 6.74 5.50
C TYR A 75 9.64 7.07 6.89
N THR A 76 10.15 6.08 7.62
CA THR A 76 10.77 6.31 8.94
C THR A 76 11.98 7.22 8.83
N SER A 77 12.83 7.01 7.82
CA SER A 77 14.04 7.82 7.62
C SER A 77 13.74 9.28 7.27
N ARG A 78 12.63 9.54 6.56
CA ARG A 78 12.22 10.88 6.14
C ARG A 78 11.40 11.62 7.20
N ASN A 79 10.85 10.89 8.17
CA ASN A 79 9.92 11.39 9.18
C ASN A 79 10.44 11.06 10.60
N PRO A 80 11.52 11.75 11.05
CA PRO A 80 12.16 11.46 12.33
C PRO A 80 11.26 11.75 13.53
N ASP A 81 10.26 12.62 13.38
CA ASP A 81 9.23 12.90 14.37
C ASP A 81 8.34 11.66 14.62
N VAL A 82 7.95 10.96 13.56
CA VAL A 82 7.17 9.71 13.64
C VAL A 82 8.00 8.61 14.30
N ALA A 83 9.28 8.52 13.92
CA ALA A 83 10.22 7.57 14.50
C ALA A 83 10.44 7.81 16.00
N ALA A 84 10.66 9.08 16.40
CA ALA A 84 10.87 9.47 17.79
C ALA A 84 9.62 9.22 18.66
N ALA A 85 8.43 9.35 18.07
CA ALA A 85 7.16 9.05 18.74
C ALA A 85 6.87 7.54 18.88
N GLY A 86 7.66 6.67 18.23
CA GLY A 86 7.44 5.21 18.25
C GLY A 86 6.13 4.79 17.57
N ILE A 87 5.60 5.62 16.67
CA ILE A 87 4.36 5.36 15.95
C ILE A 87 4.66 4.45 14.75
N ASP A 88 3.78 3.49 14.46
CA ASP A 88 3.90 2.69 13.25
C ASP A 88 3.85 3.59 11.99
N PRO A 89 4.83 3.51 11.08
CA PRO A 89 4.91 4.43 9.94
C PRO A 89 3.69 4.38 9.00
N LEU A 90 3.16 3.18 8.75
CA LEU A 90 2.00 3.01 7.88
C LEU A 90 0.74 3.55 8.57
N LEU A 91 0.61 3.33 9.88
CA LEU A 91 -0.43 3.91 10.70
C LEU A 91 -0.39 5.44 10.64
N HIS A 92 0.79 6.03 10.78
CA HIS A 92 0.95 7.48 10.68
C HIS A 92 0.55 7.99 9.29
N TYR A 93 1.08 7.36 8.23
CA TYR A 93 0.80 7.77 6.86
C TYR A 93 -0.69 7.79 6.54
N THR A 94 -1.39 6.68 6.80
CA THR A 94 -2.83 6.53 6.51
C THR A 94 -3.72 7.47 7.33
N SER A 95 -3.28 7.86 8.53
CA SER A 95 -4.04 8.74 9.42
C SER A 95 -3.82 10.22 9.13
N PHE A 96 -2.56 10.59 8.86
CA PHE A 96 -2.10 11.98 8.85
C PHE A 96 -1.17 12.24 7.66
N GLY A 97 -0.20 11.36 7.43
CA GLY A 97 0.92 11.64 6.55
C GLY A 97 0.56 12.05 5.13
N TRP A 98 -0.42 11.41 4.50
CA TRP A 98 -0.83 11.81 3.14
C TRP A 98 -1.47 13.21 3.09
N ARG A 99 -2.17 13.63 4.15
CA ARG A 99 -2.74 14.98 4.29
C ARG A 99 -1.67 16.02 4.60
N GLU A 100 -0.59 15.59 5.25
CA GLU A 100 0.60 16.39 5.53
C GLU A 100 1.53 16.49 4.31
N GLY A 101 1.19 15.84 3.19
CA GLY A 101 2.00 15.83 1.96
C GLY A 101 3.27 14.99 2.05
N ARG A 102 3.34 14.04 3.00
CA ARG A 102 4.50 13.14 3.14
C ARG A 102 4.47 12.05 2.07
N ASP A 103 5.63 11.70 1.55
CA ASP A 103 5.75 10.66 0.52
C ASP A 103 5.80 9.25 1.14
N PRO A 104 5.01 8.28 0.64
CA PRO A 104 4.97 6.92 1.16
C PRO A 104 6.21 6.08 0.78
N SER A 105 6.92 6.46 -0.28
CA SER A 105 8.16 5.81 -0.73
C SER A 105 8.96 6.73 -1.64
N ALA A 106 10.22 6.37 -1.91
CA ALA A 106 11.05 7.09 -2.89
C ALA A 106 10.49 7.04 -4.33
N ARG A 107 9.51 6.16 -4.60
CA ARG A 107 8.91 5.93 -5.92
C ARG A 107 7.58 6.65 -6.11
N PHE A 108 7.18 7.47 -5.15
CA PHE A 108 5.91 8.19 -5.22
C PHE A 108 6.01 9.55 -4.52
N ASP A 109 6.14 10.60 -5.32
CA ASP A 109 5.99 12.00 -4.92
C ASP A 109 4.50 12.37 -4.90
N SER A 110 3.96 12.48 -3.68
CA SER A 110 2.53 12.78 -3.46
C SER A 110 2.15 14.16 -4.00
N SER A 111 3.03 15.14 -3.84
CA SER A 111 2.76 16.52 -4.25
C SER A 111 2.72 16.62 -5.76
N ARG A 112 3.74 16.06 -6.44
CA ARG A 112 3.82 16.05 -7.90
C ARG A 112 2.69 15.26 -8.55
N TYR A 113 2.26 14.17 -7.92
CA TYR A 113 1.09 13.43 -8.37
C TYR A 113 -0.17 14.31 -8.33
N LEU A 114 -0.42 15.02 -7.22
CA LEU A 114 -1.58 15.91 -7.07
C LEU A 114 -1.51 17.16 -7.97
N ASP A 115 -0.31 17.66 -8.25
CA ASP A 115 -0.10 18.78 -9.17
C ASP A 115 -0.37 18.37 -10.63
N THR A 116 -0.05 17.12 -10.98
CA THR A 116 -0.30 16.57 -12.32
C THR A 116 -1.78 16.21 -12.51
N TYR A 117 -2.42 15.67 -11.48
CA TYR A 117 -3.76 15.11 -11.53
C TYR A 117 -4.75 15.96 -10.70
N ALA A 118 -5.14 17.09 -11.28
CA ALA A 118 -6.01 18.08 -10.64
C ALA A 118 -7.39 17.51 -10.22
N ASP A 119 -7.89 16.49 -10.91
CA ASP A 119 -9.12 15.78 -10.55
C ASP A 119 -8.98 15.03 -9.22
N VAL A 120 -7.85 14.34 -9.01
CA VAL A 120 -7.55 13.66 -7.73
C VAL A 120 -7.39 14.68 -6.62
N ARG A 121 -6.68 15.78 -6.91
CA ARG A 121 -6.51 16.90 -5.97
C ARG A 121 -7.85 17.52 -5.57
N ALA A 122 -8.79 17.68 -6.52
CA ALA A 122 -10.10 18.25 -6.24
C ALA A 122 -10.96 17.36 -5.34
N VAL A 123 -10.83 16.03 -5.47
CA VAL A 123 -11.56 15.07 -4.63
C VAL A 123 -10.96 14.95 -3.22
N GLY A 124 -9.66 15.24 -3.05
CA GLY A 124 -9.03 15.33 -1.73
C GLY A 124 -8.87 13.98 -1.01
N ILE A 125 -8.55 12.94 -1.78
CA ILE A 125 -8.27 11.58 -1.30
C ILE A 125 -6.77 11.29 -1.25
N ASP A 126 -6.37 10.22 -0.55
CA ASP A 126 -4.97 9.78 -0.49
C ASP A 126 -4.43 9.51 -1.91
N PRO A 127 -3.44 10.30 -2.38
CA PRO A 127 -2.94 10.20 -3.76
C PRO A 127 -2.30 8.85 -4.04
N TYR A 128 -1.64 8.26 -3.04
CA TYR A 128 -0.99 6.97 -3.19
C TYR A 128 -2.02 5.84 -3.32
N GLN A 129 -3.04 5.82 -2.46
CA GLN A 129 -4.12 4.83 -2.60
C GLN A 129 -4.86 4.99 -3.93
N HIS A 130 -5.14 6.24 -4.36
CA HIS A 130 -5.73 6.46 -5.67
C HIS A 130 -4.87 5.90 -6.79
N PHE A 131 -3.56 6.17 -6.77
CA PHE A 131 -2.65 5.67 -7.79
C PHE A 131 -2.64 4.14 -7.86
N ILE A 132 -2.53 3.48 -6.71
CA ILE A 132 -2.45 2.01 -6.63
C ILE A 132 -3.76 1.34 -7.07
N LEU A 133 -4.91 1.89 -6.65
CA LEU A 133 -6.22 1.28 -6.93
C LEU A 133 -6.79 1.61 -8.31
N PHE A 134 -6.50 2.82 -8.82
CA PHE A 134 -7.11 3.32 -10.05
C PHE A 134 -6.06 3.86 -11.02
N GLY A 135 -5.15 4.70 -10.55
CA GLY A 135 -4.20 5.42 -11.39
C GLY A 135 -3.39 4.53 -12.33
N MET A 136 -2.88 3.38 -11.85
CA MET A 136 -2.17 2.43 -12.72
C MET A 136 -3.06 1.88 -13.84
N GLY A 137 -4.32 1.53 -13.54
CA GLY A 137 -5.28 1.04 -14.53
C GLY A 137 -5.75 2.12 -15.50
N GLU A 138 -5.76 3.37 -15.05
CA GLU A 138 -6.05 4.56 -15.84
C GLU A 138 -4.85 5.04 -16.69
N GLY A 139 -3.67 4.43 -16.54
CA GLY A 139 -2.45 4.82 -17.25
C GLY A 139 -1.78 6.08 -16.69
N ARG A 140 -2.08 6.46 -15.45
CA ARG A 140 -1.41 7.57 -14.75
C ARG A 140 0.02 7.18 -14.35
N LEU A 141 0.88 8.18 -14.28
CA LEU A 141 2.27 8.03 -13.90
C LEU A 141 2.43 8.23 -12.39
N ALA A 142 3.30 7.43 -11.78
CA ALA A 142 3.95 7.78 -10.52
C ALA A 142 5.22 8.56 -10.80
N PHE A 143 5.64 9.35 -9.82
CA PHE A 143 6.85 10.16 -9.90
C PHE A 143 7.80 9.76 -8.78
N ASP A 144 9.06 9.54 -9.12
CA ASP A 144 10.11 9.36 -8.11
C ASP A 144 10.35 10.69 -7.37
N VAL A 145 10.63 10.60 -6.08
CA VAL A 145 11.06 11.74 -5.26
C VAL A 145 12.50 12.08 -5.66
N VAL A 146 12.76 13.35 -5.97
CA VAL A 146 14.07 13.87 -6.42
C VAL A 146 14.91 14.49 -5.31
#